data_AF-A0A7X5DGP9-F1
#
_entry.id   AF-A0A7X5DGP9-F1
#
_cell.length_a   1.000
_cell.length_b   1.000
_cell.length_c   1.000
_cell.angle_alpha   90.00
_cell.angle_beta   90.00
_cell.angle_gamma   90.00
#
_symmetry.space_group_name_H-M   'P 1'
#
loop_
_entity.id
_entity.type
_entity.pdbx_description
1 polymer ?
#
loop_
_entity_poly.entity_id
_entity_poly.type
_entity_poly.pdbx_seq_one_letter_code
_entity_poly.pdbx_strand_id
1 'polypeptide(L)'
;MRYAQIDKNGICFADSYLSGEVNANDMIPLDENVISPLGKKYDNGIWIEVKQPQIPQPESDTEIIMQSITELELQGLEAQQERQMLAQQMIELELAMLERGNM
;
A
#
# COMPACT_ATOMS: atom_id res chain seq x y z
N MET A 1 -22.21 2.83 32.27
CA MET A 1 -20.87 3.21 32.78
C MET A 1 -19.84 2.91 31.70
N ARG A 2 -18.89 3.81 31.46
CA ARG A 2 -17.90 3.64 30.39
C ARG A 2 -16.60 3.09 30.95
N TYR A 3 -16.00 2.15 30.25
CA TYR A 3 -14.76 1.48 30.66
C TYR A 3 -13.81 1.32 29.48
N ALA A 4 -12.52 1.47 29.74
CA ALA A 4 -11.45 1.03 28.86
C ALA A 4 -10.98 -0.36 29.30
N GLN A 5 -10.90 -1.29 28.35
CA GLN A 5 -10.32 -2.61 28.59
C GLN A 5 -8.87 -2.64 28.12
N ILE A 6 -7.97 -3.05 29.01
CA ILE A 6 -6.53 -3.11 28.77
C ILE A 6 -6.04 -4.54 28.57
N ASP A 7 -5.04 -4.71 27.70
CA ASP A 7 -4.37 -5.98 27.51
C ASP A 7 -3.31 -6.24 28.60
N LYS A 8 -2.61 -7.38 28.52
CA LYS A 8 -1.50 -7.74 29.43
C LYS A 8 -0.33 -6.74 29.44
N ASN A 9 -0.22 -5.89 28.42
CA ASN A 9 0.81 -4.86 28.31
C ASN A 9 0.30 -3.48 28.82
N GLY A 10 -0.94 -3.43 29.30
CA GLY A 10 -1.63 -2.21 29.73
C GLY A 10 -2.18 -1.38 28.57
N ILE A 11 -2.22 -1.89 27.34
CA ILE A 11 -2.72 -1.15 26.17
C ILE A 11 -4.22 -1.30 26.06
N CYS A 12 -4.93 -0.18 25.96
CA CYS A 12 -6.37 -0.19 25.72
C CYS A 12 -6.67 -0.73 24.32
N PHE A 13 -7.45 -1.81 24.26
CA PHE A 13 -7.90 -2.41 22.99
C PHE A 13 -9.41 -2.29 22.79
N ALA A 14 -10.18 -1.90 23.82
CA ALA A 14 -11.61 -1.69 23.72
C ALA A 14 -12.10 -0.56 24.64
N ASP A 15 -13.12 0.16 24.18
CA ASP A 15 -13.84 1.21 24.91
C ASP A 15 -15.33 0.84 24.87
N SER A 16 -15.94 0.59 26.02
CA SER A 16 -17.26 -0.04 26.11
C SER A 16 -18.16 0.64 27.13
N TYR A 17 -19.46 0.66 26.83
CA TYR A 17 -20.51 1.09 27.74
C TYR A 17 -21.21 -0.13 28.33
N LEU A 18 -21.13 -0.28 29.66
CA LEU A 18 -21.73 -1.37 30.40
C LEU A 18 -22.96 -0.92 31.19
N SER A 19 -23.89 -1.85 31.40
CA SER A 19 -25.15 -1.62 32.10
C SER A 19 -25.01 -1.47 33.62
N GLY A 20 -23.82 -1.76 34.17
CA GLY A 20 -23.54 -1.67 35.60
C GLY A 20 -22.04 -1.54 35.89
N GLU A 21 -21.72 -1.49 37.18
CA GLU A 21 -20.34 -1.40 37.65
C GLU A 21 -19.61 -2.73 37.46
N VAL A 22 -18.39 -2.67 36.92
CA VAL A 22 -17.51 -3.82 36.79
C VAL A 22 -16.26 -3.59 37.61
N ASN A 23 -15.97 -4.56 38.48
CA ASN A 23 -14.74 -4.60 39.27
C ASN A 23 -13.84 -5.70 38.71
N ALA A 24 -12.96 -5.31 37.78
CA ALA A 24 -11.98 -6.19 37.16
C ALA A 24 -10.67 -5.42 36.92
N ASN A 25 -9.53 -6.10 37.07
CA ASN A 25 -8.20 -5.46 37.00
C ASN A 25 -7.86 -4.90 35.61
N ASP A 26 -8.47 -5.46 34.56
CA ASP A 26 -8.31 -5.08 33.17
C ASP A 26 -9.33 -4.03 32.72
N MET A 27 -10.21 -3.57 33.61
CA MET A 27 -11.30 -2.66 33.32
C MET A 27 -11.10 -1.33 34.04
N ILE A 28 -10.65 -0.32 33.31
CA ILE A 28 -10.40 1.01 33.85
C ILE A 28 -11.66 1.86 33.63
N PRO A 29 -12.33 2.34 34.69
CA PRO A 29 -13.49 3.23 34.55
C PRO A 29 -13.06 4.55 33.89
N LEU A 30 -13.90 5.03 32.97
CA LEU A 30 -13.70 6.28 32.25
C LEU A 30 -14.80 7.27 32.57
N ASP A 31 -14.41 8.53 32.79
CA ASP A 31 -15.34 9.65 32.81
C ASP A 31 -15.89 9.93 31.40
N GLU A 32 -17.11 10.48 31.33
CA GLU A 32 -17.77 10.80 30.05
C GLU A 32 -16.99 11.83 29.21
N ASN A 33 -16.23 12.70 29.88
CA ASN A 33 -15.42 13.75 29.23
C ASN A 33 -14.08 13.27 28.68
N VAL A 34 -13.68 12.02 28.98
CA VAL A 34 -12.39 11.49 28.54
C VAL A 34 -12.48 11.01 27.08
N ILE A 35 -11.59 11.51 26.22
CA ILE A 35 -11.46 11.02 24.85
C ILE A 35 -11.06 9.54 24.89
N SER A 36 -11.59 8.73 23.97
CA SER A 36 -11.31 7.29 23.93
C SER A 36 -9.80 7.02 23.99
N PRO A 37 -9.32 6.25 25.00
CA PRO A 37 -7.90 5.96 25.17
C PRO A 37 -7.43 4.79 24.31
N LEU A 38 -8.19 4.41 23.28
CA LEU A 38 -7.90 3.28 22.40
C LEU A 38 -6.47 3.38 21.84
N GLY A 39 -5.71 2.30 21.95
CA GLY A 39 -4.31 2.22 21.52
C GLY A 39 -3.29 2.90 22.44
N LYS A 40 -3.72 3.52 23.56
CA LYS A 40 -2.84 4.09 24.59
C LYS A 40 -2.55 3.07 25.69
N LYS A 41 -1.37 3.18 26.30
CA LYS A 41 -0.98 2.40 27.48
C LYS A 41 -1.46 3.10 28.75
N TYR A 42 -2.10 2.36 29.64
CA TYR A 42 -2.41 2.81 30.99
C TYR A 42 -1.19 2.60 31.90
N ASP A 43 -0.67 3.67 32.48
CA ASP A 43 0.47 3.63 33.42
C ASP A 43 0.16 4.55 34.60
N ASN A 44 -0.03 3.97 35.79
CA ASN A 44 -0.26 4.69 37.05
C ASN A 44 -1.33 5.81 37.00
N GLY A 45 -2.47 5.55 36.35
CA GLY A 45 -3.56 6.54 36.26
C GLY A 45 -3.52 7.42 35.02
N ILE A 46 -2.49 7.29 34.16
CA ILE A 46 -2.29 8.14 32.98
C ILE A 46 -2.30 7.30 31.71
N TRP A 47 -2.97 7.82 30.67
CA TRP A 47 -2.97 7.23 29.33
C TRP A 47 -1.82 7.79 28.49
N ILE A 48 -0.82 6.95 28.22
CA ILE A 48 0.40 7.27 27.48
C ILE A 48 0.25 6.79 26.03
N GLU A 49 0.57 7.67 25.09
CA GLU A 49 0.60 7.31 23.67
C GLU A 49 1.74 6.35 23.37
N VAL A 50 1.41 5.20 22.78
CA VAL A 50 2.38 4.20 22.37
C VAL A 50 2.69 4.41 20.90
N LYS A 51 3.98 4.52 20.55
CA LYS A 51 4.38 4.53 19.14
C LYS A 51 3.94 3.21 18.51
N GLN A 52 2.93 3.25 17.66
CA GLN A 52 2.59 2.10 16.83
C GLN A 52 3.76 1.83 15.89
N PRO A 53 4.15 0.56 15.68
CA PRO A 53 5.11 0.23 14.64
C PRO A 53 4.57 0.73 13.31
N GLN A 54 5.37 1.52 12.59
CA GLN A 54 5.03 1.95 11.24
C GLN A 54 4.99 0.69 10.38
N ILE A 55 3.79 0.26 10.00
CA ILE A 55 3.65 -0.79 9.00
C ILE A 55 4.13 -0.18 7.69
N PRO A 56 5.09 -0.81 6.97
CA PRO A 56 5.46 -0.36 5.63
C PRO A 56 4.18 -0.23 4.80
N GLN A 57 3.93 0.95 4.22
CA GLN A 57 2.81 1.07 3.29
C GLN A 57 3.09 0.12 2.13
N PRO A 58 2.13 -0.74 1.75
CA PRO A 58 2.26 -1.49 0.51
C PRO A 58 2.40 -0.48 -0.64
N GLU A 59 3.26 -0.80 -1.62
CA GLU A 59 3.38 -0.02 -2.85
C GLU A 59 1.98 0.25 -3.40
N SER A 60 1.71 1.50 -3.75
CA SER A 60 0.38 1.85 -4.23
C SER A 60 0.13 1.14 -5.55
N ASP A 61 -1.06 0.57 -5.74
CA ASP A 61 -1.47 -0.01 -7.03
C ASP A 61 -1.21 0.95 -8.20
N THR A 62 -1.24 2.26 -7.93
CA THR A 62 -0.95 3.32 -8.91
C THR A 62 0.51 3.30 -9.38
N GLU A 63 1.47 3.09 -8.49
CA GLU A 63 2.90 3.05 -8.80
C GLU A 63 3.24 1.80 -9.61
N ILE A 64 2.59 0.67 -9.31
CA ILE A 64 2.76 -0.58 -10.05
C ILE A 64 2.21 -0.43 -11.47
N ILE A 65 1.02 0.16 -11.61
CA ILE A 65 0.39 0.40 -12.91
C ILE A 65 1.25 1.35 -13.75
N MET A 66 1.77 2.42 -13.16
CA MET A 66 2.60 3.39 -13.88
C MET A 66 3.88 2.75 -14.42
N GLN A 67 4.58 1.95 -13.61
CA GLN A 67 5.77 1.21 -14.06
C GLN A 67 5.45 0.27 -15.22
N SER A 68 4.32 -0.46 -15.12
CA SER A 68 3.88 -1.38 -16.17
C SER A 68 3.56 -0.66 -17.49
N ILE A 69 2.94 0.53 -17.42
CA ILE A 69 2.67 1.35 -18.61
C ILE A 69 3.98 1.80 -19.27
N THR A 70 4.93 2.31 -18.49
CA THR A 70 6.23 2.75 -19.02
C THR A 70 6.99 1.61 -19.71
N GLU A 71 6.95 0.40 -19.14
CA GLU A 71 7.59 -0.77 -19.75
C GLU A 71 6.92 -1.15 -21.08
N LEU A 72 5.59 -1.17 -21.12
CA LEU A 72 4.84 -1.47 -22.34
C LEU A 72 5.07 -0.43 -23.45
N GLU A 73 5.17 0.85 -23.10
CA GLU A 73 5.49 1.92 -24.05
C GLU A 73 6.88 1.73 -24.66
N LEU A 74 7.88 1.35 -23.85
CA LEU A 74 9.24 1.08 -24.32
C LEU A 74 9.26 -0.12 -25.29
N GLN A 75 8.63 -1.23 -24.92
CA GLN A 75 8.53 -2.41 -25.79
C GLN A 75 7.82 -2.08 -27.11
N GLY A 76 6.79 -1.22 -27.06
CA GLY A 76 6.09 -0.76 -28.25
C GLY A 76 6.99 0.02 -29.21
N LEU A 77 7.84 0.91 -28.67
CA LEU A 77 8.80 1.69 -29.46
C LEU A 77 9.86 0.79 -30.11
N GLU A 78 10.43 -0.15 -29.37
CA GLU A 78 11.42 -1.10 -29.87
C GLU A 78 10.84 -1.97 -31.00
N ALA A 79 9.65 -2.54 -30.77
CA ALA A 79 8.97 -3.35 -31.77
C ALA A 79 8.63 -2.55 -33.03
N GLN A 80 8.29 -1.26 -32.90
CA GLN A 80 8.07 -0.39 -34.05
C GLN A 80 9.37 -0.15 -34.83
N GLN A 81 10.48 0.11 -34.14
CA GLN A 81 11.78 0.34 -34.75
C GLN A 81 12.27 -0.90 -35.50
N GLU A 82 12.15 -2.08 -34.91
CA GLU A 82 12.49 -3.36 -35.55
C GLU A 82 11.70 -3.57 -36.84
N ARG A 83 10.38 -3.33 -36.81
CA ARG A 83 9.53 -3.43 -38.00
C ARG A 83 9.96 -2.47 -39.11
N GLN A 84 10.36 -1.26 -38.76
CA GLN A 84 10.86 -0.29 -39.75
C GLN A 84 12.19 -0.72 -40.38
N MET A 85 13.10 -1.30 -39.60
CA MET A 85 14.36 -1.83 -40.13
C MET A 85 14.13 -3.03 -41.05
N LEU A 86 13.28 -3.97 -40.65
CA LEU A 86 12.90 -5.12 -41.48
C LEU A 86 12.24 -4.67 -42.79
N ALA A 87 11.35 -3.67 -42.73
CA ALA A 87 10.73 -3.12 -43.93
C ALA A 87 11.76 -2.51 -44.89
N GLN A 88 12.74 -1.75 -44.37
CA GLN A 88 13.83 -1.20 -45.18
C GLN A 88 14.67 -2.31 -45.83
N GLN A 89 15.07 -3.33 -45.06
CA GLN A 89 15.84 -4.47 -45.58
C GLN A 89 15.09 -5.22 -46.68
N MET A 90 13.77 -5.38 -46.56
CA MET A 90 12.96 -5.99 -47.62
C MET A 90 12.94 -5.14 -48.89
N ILE A 91 12.80 -3.81 -48.77
CA ILE A 91 12.83 -2.90 -49.92
C ILE A 91 14.20 -2.95 -50.61
N GLU A 92 15.30 -2.92 -49.85
CA GLU A 92 16.65 -3.02 -50.40
C GLU A 92 16.87 -4.34 -51.14
N LEU A 93 16.39 -5.46 -50.57
CA LEU A 93 16.48 -6.77 -51.19
C LEU A 93 15.66 -6.85 -52.50
N GLU A 94 14.43 -6.33 -52.50
CA GLU A 94 13.59 -6.26 -53.71
C GLU A 94 14.29 -5.46 -54.82
N LEU A 95 14.87 -4.31 -54.48
CA LEU A 95 15.62 -3.48 -55.43
C LEU A 95 16.83 -4.22 -56.01
N ALA A 96 17.64 -4.85 -55.16
CA ALA A 96 18.81 -5.60 -55.61
C ALA A 96 18.44 -6.80 -56.53
N MET A 97 17.29 -7.42 -56.30
CA MET A 97 16.76 -8.48 -57.16
C MET A 97 16.27 -7.94 -58.51
N LEU A 98 15.60 -6.78 -58.53
CA LEU A 98 15.15 -6.11 -59.76
C LEU A 98 16.33 -5.67 -60.64
N GLU A 99 17.40 -5.14 -60.04
CA GLU A 99 18.60 -4.71 -60.78
C GLU A 99 19.37 -5.88 -61.41
N ARG A 100 19.39 -7.06 -60.77
CA ARG A 100 19.99 -8.27 -61.37
C ARG A 100 19.14 -8.93 -62.45
N GLY A 101 17.82 -8.69 -62.48
CA GLY A 101 16.93 -9.22 -63.51
C GLY A 101 16.94 -8.43 -64.82
N ASN A 102 17.51 -7.22 -64.81
CA ASN A 102 17.63 -6.31 -65.96
C ASN A 102 19.03 -6.30 -66.63
N MET A 103 19.91 -7.24 -66.27
CA MET A 103 21.20 -7.53 -66.93
C MET A 103 21.15 -8.88 -67.63
#